data_AF-A0A354IUH6-F1
#
_entry.id   AF-A0A354IUH6-F1
#
_cell.length_a   1.000
_cell.length_b   1.000
_cell.length_c   1.000
_cell.angle_alpha   90.00
_cell.angle_beta   90.00
_cell.angle_gamma   90.00
#
_symmetry.space_group_name_H-M   'P 1'
#
loop_
_entity.id
_entity.type
_entity.pdbx_description
1 polymer ?
#
loop_
_entity_poly.entity_id
_entity_poly.type
_entity_poly.pdbx_seq_one_letter_code
_entity_poly.pdbx_strand_id
1 'polypeptide(L)'
;MTSALIMIRRPHSIVRAMTLARNRLLARVRDTAYKPDEHFPGAFMDLVDAVECAFRNEETLMESAGHPALRNQRQDNASLLSALHHAASQVEGGKLTVGREVMTALPDLLSLHRFCALHMLAYPMTGAHAGFGIRKACVPGRAGARRAREGTR
;
A
#
# COMPACT_ATOMS: atom_id res chain seq x y z
N MET A 1 18.07 -32.86 -7.73
CA MET A 1 17.84 -31.41 -7.62
C MET A 1 16.36 -31.18 -7.37
N THR A 2 15.98 -31.15 -6.09
CA THR A 2 14.61 -31.24 -5.57
C THR A 2 14.31 -29.97 -4.77
N SER A 3 14.01 -28.84 -5.44
CA SER A 3 13.84 -27.56 -4.71
C SER A 3 12.77 -26.61 -5.28
N ALA A 4 11.81 -27.09 -6.07
CA ALA A 4 10.70 -26.24 -6.56
C ALA A 4 9.31 -26.63 -6.03
N LEU A 5 9.20 -27.73 -5.27
CA LEU A 5 7.90 -28.35 -4.96
C LEU A 5 7.35 -28.09 -3.54
N ILE A 6 8.02 -27.31 -2.69
CA ILE A 6 7.65 -27.19 -1.27
C ILE A 6 6.82 -25.92 -0.94
N MET A 7 6.71 -24.94 -1.84
CA MET A 7 6.14 -23.64 -1.47
C MET A 7 4.71 -23.35 -1.99
N ILE A 8 3.95 -24.37 -2.41
CA ILE A 8 2.50 -24.21 -2.65
C ILE A 8 1.75 -24.74 -1.42
N ARG A 9 1.94 -24.08 -0.27
CA ARG A 9 0.96 -24.18 0.81
C ARG A 9 -0.35 -23.62 0.28
N ARG A 10 -1.43 -24.40 0.36
CA ARG A 10 -2.74 -24.12 -0.25
C ARG A 10 -3.07 -22.61 -0.23
N PRO A 11 -3.47 -21.99 -1.34
CA PRO A 11 -3.71 -20.54 -1.45
C PRO A 11 -4.56 -19.96 -0.31
N HIS A 12 -5.56 -20.72 0.15
CA HIS A 12 -6.42 -20.36 1.28
C HIS A 12 -5.68 -20.20 2.62
N SER A 13 -4.60 -20.94 2.85
CA SER A 13 -3.81 -20.85 4.08
C SER A 13 -2.99 -19.56 4.14
N ILE A 14 -2.46 -19.11 3.00
CA ILE A 14 -1.73 -17.84 2.87
C ILE A 14 -2.69 -16.68 3.10
N VAL A 15 -3.87 -16.72 2.48
CA VAL A 15 -4.88 -15.67 2.73
C VAL A 15 -5.39 -15.67 4.15
N ARG A 16 -5.67 -16.83 4.73
CA ARG A 16 -6.05 -16.89 6.14
C ARG A 16 -4.95 -16.32 7.03
N ALA A 17 -3.69 -16.66 6.79
CA ALA A 17 -2.56 -16.11 7.54
C ALA A 17 -2.47 -14.58 7.41
N MET A 18 -2.71 -14.05 6.20
CA MET A 18 -2.70 -12.62 5.93
C MET A 18 -3.86 -11.86 6.56
N THR A 19 -5.08 -12.41 6.46
CA THR A 19 -6.25 -11.86 7.17
C THR A 19 -6.00 -11.84 8.68
N LEU A 20 -5.41 -12.91 9.23
CA LEU A 20 -5.04 -12.94 10.65
C LEU A 20 -3.96 -11.91 10.99
N ALA A 21 -2.94 -11.75 10.15
CA ALA A 21 -1.90 -10.74 10.34
C ALA A 21 -2.49 -9.32 10.34
N ARG A 22 -3.37 -9.00 9.39
CA ARG A 22 -4.07 -7.71 9.34
C ARG A 22 -4.94 -7.49 10.58
N ASN A 23 -5.73 -8.48 10.98
CA ASN A 23 -6.58 -8.37 12.17
C ASN A 23 -5.75 -8.15 13.44
N ARG A 24 -4.58 -8.80 13.55
CA ARG A 24 -3.63 -8.56 14.65
C ARG A 24 -3.06 -7.15 14.61
N LEU A 25 -2.72 -6.63 13.43
CA LEU A 25 -2.23 -5.26 13.30
C LEU A 25 -3.31 -4.25 13.73
N LEU A 26 -4.54 -4.41 13.25
CA LEU A 26 -5.67 -3.56 13.65
C LEU A 26 -5.96 -3.63 15.15
N ALA A 27 -5.83 -4.81 15.77
CA ALA A 27 -5.93 -4.96 17.22
C ALA A 27 -4.82 -4.18 17.94
N ARG A 28 -3.57 -4.28 17.47
CA ARG A 28 -2.44 -3.51 18.03
C ARG A 28 -2.66 -2.00 17.92
N VAL A 29 -3.18 -1.51 16.80
CA VAL A 29 -3.52 -0.08 16.66
C VAL A 29 -4.49 0.36 17.76
N ARG A 30 -5.55 -0.42 18.00
CA ARG A 30 -6.52 -0.14 19.07
C ARG A 30 -5.86 -0.18 20.44
N ASP A 31 -5.07 -1.21 20.74
CA ASP A 31 -4.41 -1.37 22.03
C ASP A 31 -3.44 -0.21 22.32
N THR A 32 -2.67 0.22 21.32
CA THR A 32 -1.78 1.39 21.40
C THR A 32 -2.59 2.67 21.63
N ALA A 33 -3.73 2.83 20.95
CA ALA A 33 -4.58 4.01 21.09
C ALA A 33 -5.10 4.23 22.53
N TYR A 34 -5.26 3.16 23.31
CA TYR A 34 -5.71 3.22 24.71
C TYR A 34 -4.59 3.24 25.75
N LYS A 35 -3.31 3.22 25.34
CA LYS A 35 -2.21 3.31 26.30
C LYS A 35 -2.20 4.67 27.01
N PRO A 36 -1.91 4.73 28.33
CA PRO A 36 -1.67 5.99 29.04
C PRO A 36 -0.54 6.79 28.39
N ASP A 37 -0.56 8.12 28.53
CA ASP A 37 0.41 9.03 27.90
C ASP A 37 1.86 8.69 28.23
N GLU A 38 2.14 8.23 29.45
CA GLU A 38 3.47 7.78 29.89
C GLU A 38 4.01 6.61 29.05
N HIS A 39 3.12 5.72 28.61
CA HIS A 39 3.47 4.50 27.86
C HIS A 39 3.21 4.63 26.37
N PHE A 40 2.51 5.68 25.96
CA PHE A 40 2.06 5.85 24.58
C PHE A 40 3.21 6.03 23.59
N PRO A 41 4.26 6.85 23.84
CA PRO A 41 5.37 6.99 22.92
C PRO A 41 6.04 5.67 22.56
N GLY A 42 6.37 4.85 23.58
CA GLY A 42 6.96 3.53 23.36
C GLY A 42 6.02 2.61 22.57
N ALA A 43 4.75 2.56 22.97
CA ALA A 43 3.75 1.73 22.27
C ALA A 43 3.47 2.20 20.83
N PHE A 44 3.67 3.48 20.52
CA PHE A 44 3.59 4.00 19.16
C PHE A 44 4.77 3.54 18.32
N MET A 45 6.00 3.57 18.84
CA MET A 45 7.18 3.06 18.13
C MET A 45 7.05 1.57 17.84
N ASP A 46 6.65 0.78 18.85
CA ASP A 46 6.40 -0.66 18.68
C ASP A 46 5.34 -0.95 17.60
N LEU A 47 4.36 -0.06 17.45
CA LEU A 47 3.35 -0.17 16.40
C LEU A 47 3.92 0.15 15.02
N VAL A 48 4.77 1.18 14.89
CA VAL A 48 5.45 1.51 13.62
C VAL A 48 6.29 0.32 13.16
N ASP A 49 7.08 -0.27 14.05
CA ASP A 49 7.87 -1.49 13.77
C ASP A 49 6.98 -2.67 13.34
N ALA A 50 5.81 -2.81 13.97
CA ALA A 50 4.85 -3.85 13.61
C ALA A 50 4.25 -3.63 12.21
N VAL A 51 3.97 -2.37 11.82
CA VAL A 51 3.50 -2.02 10.47
C VAL A 51 4.59 -2.32 9.44
N GLU A 52 5.83 -1.90 9.69
CA GLU A 52 6.97 -2.20 8.82
C GLU A 52 7.13 -3.70 8.58
N CYS A 53 7.12 -4.48 9.66
CA CYS A 53 7.27 -5.94 9.58
C CYS A 53 6.13 -6.55 8.75
N ALA A 54 4.89 -6.08 8.95
CA ALA A 54 3.74 -6.54 8.17
C ALA A 54 3.91 -6.25 6.67
N PHE A 55 4.38 -5.05 6.32
CA PHE A 55 4.62 -4.64 4.93
C PHE A 55 5.75 -5.43 4.27
N ARG A 56 6.88 -5.63 4.95
CA ARG A 56 7.98 -6.45 4.41
C ARG A 56 7.57 -7.90 4.17
N ASN A 57 6.77 -8.46 5.08
CA ASN A 57 6.24 -9.82 4.93
C ASN A 57 5.31 -9.93 3.72
N GLU A 58 4.43 -8.95 3.53
CA GLU A 58 3.56 -8.89 2.36
C GLU A 58 4.37 -8.77 1.06
N GLU A 59 5.33 -7.86 1.00
CA GLU A 59 6.17 -7.65 -0.17
C GLU A 59 6.98 -8.90 -0.53
N THR A 60 7.55 -9.58 0.47
CA THR A 60 8.29 -10.83 0.27
C THR A 60 7.39 -11.91 -0.31
N LEU A 61 6.14 -12.00 0.15
CA LEU A 61 5.19 -12.96 -0.39
C LEU A 61 4.76 -12.62 -1.82
N MET A 62 4.53 -11.34 -2.11
CA MET A 62 4.24 -10.86 -3.46
C MET A 62 5.42 -11.12 -4.42
N GLU A 63 6.64 -10.87 -3.98
CA GLU A 63 7.87 -11.11 -4.74
C GLU A 63 8.05 -12.59 -5.04
N SER A 64 7.88 -13.46 -4.03
CA SER A 64 7.97 -14.92 -4.19
C SER A 64 6.92 -15.48 -5.17
N ALA A 65 5.78 -14.81 -5.29
CA ALA A 65 4.68 -15.19 -6.18
C ALA A 65 4.73 -14.50 -7.55
N GLY A 66 5.70 -13.62 -7.81
CA GLY A 66 5.82 -12.88 -9.07
C GLY A 66 4.67 -11.90 -9.32
N HIS A 67 4.14 -11.27 -8.27
CA HIS A 67 2.95 -10.40 -8.37
C HIS A 67 3.21 -9.16 -9.26
N PRO A 68 2.40 -8.90 -10.30
CA PRO A 68 2.65 -7.81 -11.27
C PRO A 68 2.60 -6.40 -10.65
N ALA A 69 1.79 -6.21 -9.62
CA ALA A 69 1.67 -4.94 -8.90
C ALA A 69 2.68 -4.71 -7.74
N LEU A 70 3.71 -5.55 -7.55
CA LEU A 70 4.66 -5.43 -6.43
C LEU A 70 5.27 -4.02 -6.31
N ARG A 71 5.63 -3.41 -7.44
CA ARG A 71 6.20 -2.05 -7.45
C ARG A 71 5.23 -1.01 -6.88
N ASN A 72 3.95 -1.09 -7.25
CA ASN A 72 2.94 -0.16 -6.75
C ASN A 72 2.70 -0.38 -5.25
N GLN A 73 2.64 -1.65 -4.81
CA GLN A 73 2.51 -1.96 -3.39
C GLN A 73 3.67 -1.39 -2.56
N ARG A 74 4.92 -1.57 -3.00
CA ARG A 74 6.11 -1.00 -2.34
C ARG A 74 6.03 0.53 -2.24
N GLN A 75 5.52 1.17 -3.28
CA GLN A 75 5.34 2.62 -3.29
C GLN A 75 4.28 3.06 -2.26
N ASP A 76 3.13 2.40 -2.23
CA ASP A 76 2.04 2.70 -1.28
C ASP A 76 2.51 2.46 0.16
N ASN A 77 3.18 1.33 0.42
CA ASN A 77 3.78 1.00 1.71
C ASN A 77 4.78 2.07 2.16
N ALA A 78 5.70 2.48 1.27
CA ALA A 78 6.70 3.51 1.58
C ALA A 78 6.06 4.87 1.89
N SER A 79 4.99 5.22 1.19
CA SER A 79 4.24 6.46 1.46
C SER A 79 3.59 6.44 2.85
N LEU A 80 2.97 5.33 3.25
CA LEU A 80 2.40 5.21 4.60
C LEU A 80 3.49 5.20 5.68
N LEU A 81 4.57 4.43 5.48
CA LEU A 81 5.68 4.38 6.44
C LEU A 81 6.34 5.75 6.63
N SER A 82 6.53 6.50 5.55
CA SER A 82 7.05 7.88 5.64
C SER A 82 6.18 8.77 6.52
N ALA A 83 4.86 8.71 6.37
CA ALA A 83 3.92 9.46 7.22
C ALA A 83 3.97 9.00 8.69
N LEU A 84 4.06 7.68 8.92
CA LEU A 84 4.18 7.11 10.26
C LEU A 84 5.48 7.51 10.96
N HIS A 85 6.61 7.47 10.26
CA HIS A 85 7.89 7.92 10.83
C HIS A 85 7.89 9.41 11.12
N HIS A 86 7.26 10.23 10.28
CA HIS A 86 7.12 11.65 10.58
C HIS A 86 6.30 11.88 11.87
N ALA A 87 5.19 11.15 12.05
CA ALA A 87 4.42 11.20 13.29
C ALA A 87 5.24 10.67 14.47
N ALA A 88 6.01 9.61 14.27
CA ALA A 88 6.84 9.00 15.30
C ALA A 88 7.84 10.01 15.89
N SER A 89 8.58 10.73 15.04
CA SER A 89 9.52 11.77 15.49
C SER A 89 8.82 12.90 16.27
N GLN A 90 7.55 13.19 15.98
CA GLN A 90 6.79 14.18 16.73
C GLN A 90 6.34 13.66 18.10
N VAL A 91 5.92 12.39 18.17
CA VAL A 91 5.54 11.72 19.41
C VAL A 91 6.75 11.57 20.35
N GLU A 92 7.91 11.19 19.83
CA GLU A 92 9.18 11.17 20.59
C GLU A 92 9.54 12.57 21.12
N GLY A 93 9.26 13.61 20.34
CA GLY A 93 9.39 15.02 20.75
C GLY A 93 8.31 15.52 21.72
N GLY A 94 7.45 14.64 22.24
CA GLY A 94 6.42 14.95 23.24
C GLY A 94 5.08 15.42 22.68
N LYS A 95 4.90 15.47 21.35
CA LYS A 95 3.63 15.88 20.72
C LYS A 95 2.67 14.70 20.63
N LEU A 96 2.13 14.27 21.77
CA LEU A 96 1.29 13.08 21.86
C LEU A 96 -0.01 13.19 21.04
N THR A 97 -0.57 14.40 20.92
CA THR A 97 -1.80 14.66 20.15
C THR A 97 -1.70 14.20 18.71
N VAL A 98 -0.55 14.43 18.05
CA VAL A 98 -0.28 13.96 16.68
C VAL A 98 -0.38 12.44 16.62
N GLY A 99 0.22 11.74 17.58
CA GLY A 99 0.15 10.29 17.64
C GLY A 99 -1.30 9.79 17.82
N ARG A 100 -2.11 10.46 18.66
CA ARG A 100 -3.52 10.10 18.88
C ARG A 100 -4.39 10.31 17.65
N GLU A 101 -4.16 11.40 16.92
CA GLU A 101 -4.81 11.65 15.62
C GLU A 101 -4.46 10.56 14.61
N VAL A 102 -3.19 10.18 14.52
CA VAL A 102 -2.75 9.06 13.69
C VAL A 102 -3.43 7.77 14.13
N MET A 103 -3.54 7.48 15.43
CA MET A 103 -4.23 6.27 15.92
C MET A 103 -5.71 6.24 15.56
N THR A 104 -6.34 7.40 15.39
CA THR A 104 -7.73 7.52 14.94
C THR A 104 -7.87 7.24 13.45
N ALA A 105 -6.93 7.73 12.62
CA ALA A 105 -6.97 7.59 11.17
C ALA A 105 -6.39 6.26 10.65
N LEU A 106 -5.44 5.66 11.38
CA LEU A 106 -4.68 4.51 10.92
C LEU A 106 -5.53 3.25 10.64
N PRO A 107 -6.59 2.92 11.40
CA PRO A 107 -7.46 1.79 11.07
C PRO A 107 -8.12 1.92 9.69
N ASP A 108 -8.55 3.13 9.33
CA ASP A 108 -9.18 3.41 8.04
C ASP A 108 -8.14 3.39 6.92
N LEU A 109 -6.96 3.99 7.16
CA LEU A 109 -5.84 3.93 6.23
C LEU A 109 -5.42 2.48 5.95
N LEU A 110 -5.25 1.64 6.98
CA LEU A 110 -4.91 0.21 6.84
C LEU A 110 -6.06 -0.61 6.23
N SER A 111 -7.29 -0.11 6.28
CA SER A 111 -8.44 -0.77 5.66
C SER A 111 -8.61 -0.41 4.19
N LEU A 112 -8.27 0.82 3.81
CA LEU A 112 -8.15 1.27 2.44
C LEU A 112 -6.88 0.74 1.77
N HIS A 113 -5.80 0.56 2.55
CA HIS A 113 -4.56 -0.03 2.09
C HIS A 113 -4.86 -1.40 1.52
N ARG A 114 -4.60 -1.56 0.22
CA ARG A 114 -4.77 -2.84 -0.46
C ARG A 114 -3.74 -3.79 0.11
N PHE A 115 -4.13 -4.66 1.04
CA PHE A 115 -3.35 -5.85 1.31
C PHE A 115 -3.46 -6.76 0.07
N CYS A 116 -2.50 -6.63 -0.85
CA CYS A 116 -2.43 -7.32 -2.12
C CYS A 116 -2.55 -8.84 -1.98
N ALA A 117 -2.13 -9.42 -0.84
CA ALA A 117 -2.30 -10.86 -0.61
C ALA A 117 -3.78 -11.32 -0.58
N LEU A 118 -4.74 -10.45 -0.19
CA LEU A 118 -6.17 -10.75 -0.36
C LEU A 118 -6.59 -10.67 -1.84
N HIS A 119 -6.00 -9.75 -2.61
CA HIS A 119 -6.27 -9.59 -4.04
C HIS A 119 -5.71 -10.77 -4.86
N MET A 120 -4.63 -11.40 -4.40
CA MET A 120 -4.01 -12.58 -5.01
C MET A 120 -4.94 -13.80 -5.14
N LEU A 121 -6.03 -13.87 -4.37
CA LEU A 121 -7.06 -14.90 -4.56
C LEU A 121 -8.27 -14.43 -5.37
N ALA A 122 -8.47 -13.11 -5.49
CA ALA A 122 -9.55 -12.54 -6.30
C ALA A 122 -9.16 -12.44 -7.78
N TYR A 123 -7.86 -12.35 -8.08
CA TYR A 123 -7.36 -12.40 -9.44
C TYR A 123 -6.91 -13.84 -9.76
N PRO A 124 -7.63 -14.59 -10.62
CA PRO A 124 -7.02 -15.76 -11.20
C PRO A 124 -5.77 -15.27 -11.93
N MET A 125 -4.62 -15.90 -11.67
CA MET A 125 -3.42 -15.75 -12.50
C MET A 125 -3.70 -16.38 -13.87
N THR A 126 -4.65 -15.82 -14.63
CA THR A 126 -4.78 -16.08 -16.06
C THR A 126 -3.62 -15.36 -16.71
N GLY A 127 -2.56 -16.12 -17.00
CA GLY A 127 -1.51 -15.67 -17.89
C GLY A 127 -2.12 -15.21 -19.21
N ALA A 128 -2.08 -13.91 -19.46
CA ALA A 128 -2.17 -13.33 -20.79
C ALA A 128 -1.69 -11.89 -20.71
N HIS A 129 -0.55 -11.63 -21.35
CA HIS A 129 -0.20 -10.30 -21.80
C HIS A 129 -1.38 -9.73 -22.61
N ALA A 130 -2.12 -8.79 -22.03
CA ALA A 130 -2.99 -7.89 -22.78
C ALA A 130 -2.57 -6.48 -22.40
N GLY A 131 -1.82 -5.84 -23.29
CA GLY A 131 -1.27 -4.51 -23.10
C GLY A 131 -2.36 -3.52 -22.74
N PHE A 132 -2.33 -3.01 -21.52
CA PHE A 132 -3.07 -1.81 -21.15
C PHE A 132 -2.25 -0.60 -21.60
N GLY A 133 -2.29 -0.34 -22.91
CA GLY A 133 -1.82 0.90 -23.46
C GLY A 133 -2.67 2.03 -22.90
N ILE A 134 -2.13 2.79 -21.95
CA ILE A 134 -2.67 4.12 -21.62
C ILE A 134 -2.53 4.94 -22.90
N ARG A 135 -3.62 5.06 -23.67
CA ARG A 135 -3.70 6.05 -24.73
C ARG A 135 -3.55 7.40 -24.06
N LYS A 136 -2.40 8.06 -24.24
CA LYS A 136 -2.28 9.49 -24.00
C LYS A 136 -3.45 10.15 -24.73
N ALA A 137 -4.32 10.83 -24.01
CA ALA A 137 -5.32 11.70 -24.60
C ALA A 137 -4.57 12.73 -25.46
N CYS A 138 -4.64 12.55 -26.78
CA CYS A 138 -4.16 13.52 -27.73
C CYS A 138 -5.14 14.70 -27.66
N VAL A 139 -4.68 15.82 -27.11
CA VAL A 139 -5.38 17.10 -27.21
C VAL A 139 -5.45 17.46 -28.69
N PRO A 140 -6.64 17.61 -29.30
CA PRO A 140 -6.71 18.00 -30.71
C PRO A 140 -6.27 19.46 -30.82
N GLY A 141 -5.05 19.66 -31.33
CA GLY A 141 -4.58 20.94 -31.82
C GLY A 141 -5.44 21.39 -32.98
N ARG A 142 -6.21 22.46 -32.81
CA ARG A 142 -6.82 23.18 -33.92
C ARG A 142 -5.74 24.00 -34.61
N ALA A 143 -5.26 23.50 -35.74
CA ALA A 143 -4.48 24.27 -36.71
C ALA A 143 -5.17 24.22 -38.09
N GLY A 144 -5.68 25.38 -38.49
CA GLY A 144 -5.62 25.85 -39.88
C GLY A 144 -6.72 25.39 -40.85
N ALA A 145 -7.66 26.29 -41.13
CA ALA A 145 -8.23 26.42 -42.47
C ALA A 145 -7.55 27.63 -43.16
N ARG A 146 -7.01 27.39 -44.35
CA ARG A 146 -6.21 28.30 -45.17
C ARG A 146 -6.96 28.61 -46.47
N ARG A 147 -6.61 29.74 -47.10
CA ARG A 147 -6.86 30.19 -48.50
C ARG A 147 -8.22 30.86 -48.73
N ALA A 148 -8.38 31.88 -49.59
CA ALA A 148 -7.57 32.57 -50.62
C ALA A 148 -8.21 33.99 -50.81
N ARG A 149 -7.44 35.09 -50.95
CA ARG A 149 -6.86 35.70 -52.17
C ARG A 149 -7.89 36.42 -53.08
N GLU A 150 -7.85 37.76 -53.09
CA GLU A 150 -8.17 38.73 -54.16
C GLU A 150 -8.23 40.12 -53.46
N GLY A 151 -7.60 41.23 -53.85
CA GLY A 151 -6.91 41.61 -55.07
C GLY A 151 -7.71 42.63 -55.89
N THR A 152 -7.97 43.86 -55.42
CA THR A 152 -8.19 45.02 -56.33
C THR A 152 -8.21 46.38 -55.62
N ARG A 153 -7.39 47.30 -56.15
CA ARG A 153 -7.36 48.78 -56.07
C ARG A 153 -7.08 49.47 -54.74
#